data_AF-A0A446B615-F1
#
_entry.id   AF-A0A446B615-F1
#
_cell.length_a   1.000
_cell.length_b   1.000
_cell.length_c   1.000
_cell.angle_alpha   90.00
_cell.angle_beta   90.00
_cell.angle_gamma   90.00
#
_symmetry.space_group_name_H-M   'P 1'
#
loop_
_entity.id
_entity.type
_entity.pdbx_description
1 polymer ?
#
loop_
_entity_poly.entity_id
_entity_poly.type
_entity_poly.pdbx_seq_one_letter_code
_entity_poly.pdbx_strand_id
1 'polypeptide(L)'
;MSDRGYTYKSSGINTHGNHYCARDYGNNSNSYHYSNRDGSYYYSNPNGSTYYNNGQGGSTYTSPSGAKYSSGYGSSSGGSRGSSK
;
A
#
# COMPACT_ATOMS: atom_id res chain seq x y z
N MET A 1 1.10 1.41 -27.73
CA MET A 1 0.21 1.45 -26.55
C MET A 1 1.08 1.49 -25.31
N SER A 2 1.75 2.62 -25.06
CA SER A 2 2.71 2.78 -23.95
C SER A 2 2.46 4.11 -23.23
N ASP A 3 1.19 4.46 -23.10
CA ASP A 3 0.71 5.76 -22.65
C ASP A 3 0.42 5.77 -21.14
N ARG A 4 1.14 4.95 -20.38
CA ARG A 4 0.84 4.74 -18.94
C ARG A 4 1.78 5.49 -18.00
N GLY A 5 2.83 6.16 -18.49
CA GLY A 5 3.75 6.92 -17.63
C GLY A 5 4.52 6.04 -16.62
N TYR A 6 4.41 4.72 -16.74
CA TYR A 6 5.18 3.74 -15.98
C TYR A 6 5.45 2.48 -16.80
N THR A 7 6.57 1.85 -16.49
CA THR A 7 6.99 0.55 -16.98
C THR A 7 6.74 -0.50 -15.90
N TYR A 8 6.26 -1.68 -16.28
CA TYR A 8 6.17 -2.81 -15.35
C TYR A 8 7.58 -3.41 -15.18
N LYS A 9 8.17 -3.33 -13.98
CA LYS A 9 9.46 -4.01 -13.72
C LYS A 9 9.28 -5.50 -13.55
N SER A 10 8.25 -5.89 -12.81
CA SER A 10 7.96 -7.28 -12.50
C SER A 10 6.52 -7.41 -12.03
N SER A 11 5.85 -8.46 -12.46
CA SER A 11 4.55 -8.83 -11.91
C SER A 11 4.44 -10.34 -11.90
N GLY A 12 3.67 -10.86 -10.97
CA GLY A 12 3.44 -12.29 -10.88
C GLY A 12 2.34 -12.63 -9.90
N ILE A 13 2.00 -13.91 -9.90
CA ILE A 13 1.09 -14.52 -8.94
C ILE A 13 1.89 -15.60 -8.24
N ASN A 14 1.94 -15.56 -6.90
CA ASN A 14 2.61 -16.61 -6.14
C ASN A 14 1.73 -17.88 -6.05
N THR A 15 2.25 -18.97 -5.51
CA THR A 15 1.52 -20.25 -5.37
C THR A 15 0.25 -20.14 -4.53
N HIS A 16 0.14 -19.13 -3.68
CA HIS A 16 -1.04 -18.84 -2.85
C HIS A 16 -2.08 -17.99 -3.59
N GLY A 17 -1.80 -17.56 -4.82
CA GLY A 17 -2.66 -16.71 -5.63
C GLY A 17 -2.57 -15.22 -5.29
N ASN A 18 -1.59 -14.79 -4.52
CA ASN A 18 -1.37 -13.36 -4.27
C ASN A 18 -0.68 -12.73 -5.47
N HIS A 19 -1.21 -11.60 -5.93
CA HIS A 19 -0.70 -10.88 -7.07
C HIS A 19 0.23 -9.77 -6.62
N TYR A 20 1.40 -9.67 -7.23
CA TYR A 20 2.32 -8.57 -7.02
C TYR A 20 2.64 -7.88 -8.34
N CYS A 21 2.82 -6.56 -8.28
CA CYS A 21 3.14 -5.73 -9.42
C CYS A 21 4.06 -4.59 -9.00
N ALA A 22 5.32 -4.65 -9.45
CA ALA A 22 6.29 -3.58 -9.38
C ALA A 22 6.21 -2.71 -10.63
N ARG A 23 6.00 -1.41 -10.44
CA ARG A 23 5.88 -0.39 -11.48
C ARG A 23 6.99 0.64 -11.29
N ASP A 24 7.58 1.10 -12.39
CA ASP A 24 8.57 2.17 -12.42
C ASP A 24 8.05 3.34 -13.23
N TYR A 25 7.86 4.48 -12.59
CA TYR A 25 7.40 5.71 -13.24
C TYR A 25 8.54 6.53 -13.88
N GLY A 26 9.75 5.96 -14.01
CA GLY A 26 10.89 6.58 -14.70
C GLY A 26 11.88 7.30 -13.79
N ASN A 27 11.59 7.43 -12.49
CA ASN A 27 12.45 8.08 -11.49
C ASN A 27 12.95 7.09 -10.43
N ASN A 28 13.10 5.81 -10.77
CA ASN A 28 13.37 4.73 -9.80
C ASN A 28 12.31 4.69 -8.69
N SER A 29 11.09 5.11 -9.05
CA SER A 29 9.95 5.15 -8.17
C SER A 29 9.51 3.72 -7.92
N ASN A 30 9.94 3.14 -6.79
CA ASN A 30 9.63 1.76 -6.39
C ASN A 30 8.16 1.62 -5.99
N SER A 31 7.27 1.86 -6.95
CA SER A 31 5.84 1.69 -6.75
C SER A 31 5.54 0.21 -6.77
N TYR A 32 4.91 -0.27 -5.71
CA TYR A 32 4.65 -1.68 -5.55
C TYR A 32 3.22 -1.88 -5.12
N HIS A 33 2.50 -2.74 -5.84
CA HIS A 33 1.15 -3.15 -5.48
C HIS A 33 1.15 -4.64 -5.19
N TYR A 34 0.59 -5.01 -4.04
CA TYR A 34 0.48 -6.38 -3.60
C TYR A 34 -0.97 -6.64 -3.17
N SER A 35 -1.60 -7.66 -3.71
CA SER A 35 -2.96 -8.04 -3.37
C SER A 35 -2.97 -9.49 -2.94
N ASN A 36 -3.56 -9.75 -1.78
CA ASN A 36 -3.72 -11.09 -1.24
C ASN A 36 -5.11 -11.63 -1.56
N ARG A 37 -5.25 -12.95 -1.53
CA ARG A 37 -6.55 -13.61 -1.74
C ARG A 37 -7.60 -13.28 -0.67
N ASP A 38 -7.16 -12.94 0.53
CA ASP A 38 -8.03 -12.57 1.65
C ASP A 38 -8.64 -11.16 1.49
N GLY A 39 -8.37 -10.48 0.37
CA GLY A 39 -8.85 -9.13 0.09
C GLY A 39 -7.97 -8.04 0.68
N SER A 40 -6.96 -8.40 1.49
CA SER A 40 -5.96 -7.44 1.95
C SER A 40 -5.06 -7.01 0.80
N TYR A 41 -4.61 -5.75 0.82
CA TYR A 41 -3.72 -5.24 -0.21
C TYR A 41 -2.77 -4.17 0.33
N TYR A 42 -1.67 -3.97 -0.37
CA TYR A 42 -0.62 -3.04 -0.02
C TYR A 42 -0.17 -2.25 -1.24
N TYR A 43 0.00 -0.95 -1.03
CA TYR A 43 0.57 0.00 -1.97
C TYR A 43 1.82 0.63 -1.36
N SER A 44 2.93 0.57 -2.09
CA SER A 44 4.08 1.46 -1.92
C SER A 44 4.05 2.47 -3.03
N ASN A 45 4.10 3.75 -2.68
CA ASN A 45 4.03 4.86 -3.62
C ASN A 45 5.43 5.43 -3.90
N PRO A 46 5.63 6.08 -5.07
CA PRO A 46 6.88 6.73 -5.45
C PRO A 46 7.45 7.68 -4.39
N ASN A 47 6.56 8.39 -3.70
CA ASN A 47 6.92 9.39 -2.69
C ASN A 47 7.38 8.77 -1.37
N GLY A 48 7.45 7.44 -1.27
CA GLY A 48 7.79 6.72 -0.03
C GLY A 48 6.61 6.52 0.92
N SER A 49 5.42 7.04 0.59
CA SER A 49 4.22 6.73 1.36
C SER A 49 3.74 5.31 1.06
N THR A 50 3.06 4.70 2.03
CA THR A 50 2.51 3.36 1.87
C THR A 50 1.08 3.30 2.34
N TYR A 51 0.30 2.39 1.80
CA TYR A 51 -1.07 2.16 2.22
C TYR A 51 -1.31 0.66 2.32
N TYR A 52 -1.79 0.22 3.48
CA TYR A 52 -2.12 -1.16 3.75
C TYR A 52 -3.62 -1.27 4.07
N ASN A 53 -4.31 -2.20 3.45
CA ASN A 53 -5.68 -2.57 3.77
C ASN A 53 -5.70 -4.02 4.23
N ASN A 54 -6.37 -4.30 5.33
CA ASN A 54 -6.41 -5.65 5.90
C ASN A 54 -7.50 -6.57 5.31
N GLY A 55 -8.27 -6.09 4.32
CA GLY A 55 -9.38 -6.84 3.72
C GLY A 55 -10.63 -6.94 4.61
N GLN A 56 -10.56 -6.45 5.85
CA GLN A 56 -11.59 -6.58 6.89
C GLN A 56 -12.21 -5.23 7.26
N GLY A 57 -12.08 -4.23 6.38
CA GLY A 57 -12.59 -2.88 6.60
C GLY A 57 -11.65 -1.97 7.39
N GLY A 58 -10.42 -2.40 7.68
CA GLY A 58 -9.36 -1.61 8.29
C GLY A 58 -8.25 -1.27 7.28
N SER A 59 -7.68 -0.08 7.42
CA SER A 59 -6.55 0.36 6.60
C SER A 59 -5.58 1.21 7.41
N THR A 60 -4.33 1.26 6.95
CA THR A 60 -3.25 2.03 7.53
C THR A 60 -2.49 2.73 6.41
N TYR A 61 -2.55 4.06 6.41
CA TYR A 61 -1.71 4.92 5.58
C TYR A 61 -0.45 5.31 6.35
N THR A 62 0.73 5.15 5.76
CA THR A 62 1.99 5.65 6.30
C THR A 62 2.51 6.74 5.37
N SER A 63 2.70 7.95 5.89
CA SER A 63 3.27 9.06 5.13
C SER A 63 4.74 8.80 4.80
N PRO A 64 5.33 9.56 3.86
CA PRO A 64 6.78 9.52 3.59
C PRO A 64 7.63 9.86 4.82
N SER A 65 7.08 10.69 5.72
CA SER A 65 7.70 11.06 7.00
C SER A 65 7.55 9.99 8.09
N GLY A 66 6.89 8.86 7.78
CA GLY A 66 6.69 7.75 8.72
C GLY A 66 5.46 7.89 9.63
N ALA A 67 4.68 8.97 9.50
CA ALA A 67 3.44 9.14 10.27
C ALA A 67 2.38 8.14 9.80
N LYS A 68 1.74 7.45 10.76
CA LYS A 68 0.77 6.38 10.48
C LYS A 68 -0.64 6.83 10.82
N TYR A 69 -1.57 6.55 9.93
CA TYR A 69 -2.99 6.88 10.03
C TYR A 69 -3.80 5.62 9.75
N SER A 70 -4.40 5.06 10.78
CA SER A 70 -5.26 3.88 10.65
C SER A 70 -6.73 4.28 10.66
N SER A 71 -7.54 3.68 9.80
CA SER A 71 -8.99 3.88 9.72
C SER A 71 -9.70 2.55 9.52
N GLY A 72 -10.86 2.33 10.16
CA GLY A 72 -11.68 1.15 9.88
C GLY A 72 -13.08 1.16 10.47
N TYR A 73 -14.01 0.51 9.76
CA TYR A 73 -15.42 0.39 10.14
C TYR A 73 -15.55 -0.69 11.23
N GLY A 74 -15.58 -0.28 12.50
CA GLY A 74 -15.65 -1.23 13.62
C GLY A 74 -15.27 -0.69 15.00
N SER A 75 -14.82 0.57 15.13
CA SER A 75 -14.68 1.18 16.46
C SER A 75 -15.30 2.58 16.50
N SER A 76 -16.53 2.62 16.99
CA SER A 76 -17.04 3.76 17.73
C SER A 76 -16.22 3.87 19.02
N SER A 77 -15.21 4.73 19.08
CA SER A 77 -14.69 5.43 20.28
C SER A 77 -13.31 6.03 20.02
N GLY A 78 -13.09 7.23 20.55
CA GLY A 78 -11.94 8.07 20.26
C GLY A 78 -10.60 7.66 20.86
N GLY A 79 -9.59 8.47 20.53
CA GLY A 79 -8.26 8.50 21.16
C GLY A 79 -7.34 7.41 20.66
N SER A 80 -6.14 7.72 20.16
CA SER A 80 -4.99 8.08 21.00
C SER A 80 -3.86 8.54 20.07
N ARG A 81 -3.29 9.74 20.26
CA ARG A 81 -2.10 9.98 21.11
C ARG A 81 -0.95 9.01 20.81
N GLY A 82 0.12 9.58 20.29
CA GLY A 82 1.45 8.99 20.13
C GLY A 82 2.30 10.05 19.42
N SER A 83 2.74 11.12 20.09
CA SER A 83 3.79 11.10 21.11
C SER A 83 4.92 10.16 20.69
N SER A 84 6.02 10.69 20.17
CA SER A 84 7.09 11.14 21.06
C SER A 84 8.37 11.53 20.30
N LYS A 85 8.95 12.64 20.79
CA LYS A 85 10.36 13.06 20.86
C LYS A 85 11.24 13.05 19.61
#